data_AF-A0AAE0EES3-F1
#
_entry.id   AF-A0AAE0EES3-F1
#
_cell.length_a   1.000
_cell.length_b   1.000
_cell.length_c   1.000
_cell.angle_alpha   90.00
_cell.angle_beta   90.00
_cell.angle_gamma   90.00
#
_symmetry.space_group_name_H-M   'P 1'
#
loop_
_entity.id
_entity.type
_entity.pdbx_description
1 polymer ?
#
loop_
_entity_poly.entity_id
_entity_poly.type
_entity_poly.pdbx_seq_one_letter_code
_entity_poly.pdbx_strand_id
1 'polypeptide(L)'
;MAEQQSLEKDDQQMQLVPQQQTLEPPSIQDMIACVDAMEAALIPCLTKVDPGALAVPDYKASSMAEQEAPTAMELKDMVNNCPPPPLESTIEKHAKEFMEAAKKLQKYFISLQVDHHQPTKAEILRKEIDTMEEELKKKDELIEKNERLIEGWKMELKNRLEEQNAELKRV
;
A
#
# COMPACT_ATOMS: atom_id res chain seq x y z
N MET A 1 9.97 -42.15 22.94
CA MET A 1 9.48 -42.17 21.54
C MET A 1 8.51 -41.02 21.22
N ALA A 2 7.89 -40.35 22.20
CA ALA A 2 7.00 -39.20 21.93
C ALA A 2 7.74 -37.87 21.68
N GLU A 3 8.94 -37.68 22.23
CA GLU A 3 9.68 -36.40 22.11
C GLU A 3 10.43 -36.24 20.79
N GLN A 4 10.82 -37.32 20.12
CA GLN A 4 11.46 -37.25 18.80
C GLN A 4 10.49 -36.80 17.70
N GLN A 5 9.20 -37.12 17.83
CA GLN A 5 8.17 -36.70 16.86
C GLN A 5 7.78 -35.22 16.99
N SER A 6 8.20 -34.53 18.07
CA SER A 6 7.93 -33.10 18.23
C SER A 6 8.98 -32.25 17.51
N LEU A 7 10.25 -32.67 17.53
CA LEU A 7 11.35 -31.94 16.89
C LEU A 7 11.29 -31.97 15.35
N GLU A 8 10.78 -33.05 14.76
CA GLU A 8 10.63 -33.15 13.29
C GLU A 8 9.47 -32.31 12.74
N LYS A 9 8.55 -31.83 13.60
CA LYS A 9 7.44 -30.97 13.17
C LYS A 9 7.83 -29.50 13.05
N ASP A 10 8.84 -29.05 13.78
CA ASP A 10 9.26 -27.65 13.78
C ASP A 10 10.05 -27.29 12.50
N ASP A 11 10.88 -28.22 11.99
CA ASP A 11 11.63 -28.03 10.73
C ASP A 11 10.72 -27.91 9.49
N GLN A 12 9.54 -28.53 9.51
CA GLN A 12 8.57 -28.46 8.40
C GLN A 12 7.76 -27.16 8.37
N GLN A 13 7.86 -26.31 9.39
CA GLN A 13 7.11 -25.05 9.45
C GLN A 13 7.92 -23.82 9.00
N MET A 14 9.23 -23.95 8.78
CA MET A 14 10.10 -22.92 8.18
C MET A 14 9.87 -22.68 6.67
N GLN A 15 8.74 -23.14 6.12
CA GLN A 15 8.40 -23.01 4.71
C GLN A 15 6.99 -22.45 4.52
N LEU A 16 6.64 -21.41 5.30
CA LEU A 16 5.38 -20.69 5.13
C LEU A 16 5.66 -19.18 5.03
N VAL A 17 6.44 -18.77 4.03
CA VAL A 17 6.23 -17.45 3.43
C VAL A 17 5.11 -17.63 2.42
N PRO A 18 3.91 -17.07 2.62
CA PRO A 18 2.89 -17.07 1.59
C PRO A 18 3.47 -16.32 0.39
N GLN A 19 3.62 -16.99 -0.75
CA GLN A 19 3.79 -16.33 -2.03
C GLN A 19 2.51 -15.53 -2.31
N GLN A 20 2.44 -14.30 -1.80
CA GLN A 20 1.45 -13.35 -2.28
C GLN A 20 1.87 -12.97 -3.70
N GLN A 21 0.93 -13.19 -4.61
CA GLN A 21 1.00 -12.79 -6.01
C GLN A 21 1.46 -11.34 -6.07
N THR A 22 2.66 -11.12 -6.60
CA THR A 22 3.18 -9.80 -6.92
C THR A 22 2.27 -9.21 -8.00
N LEU A 23 1.20 -8.51 -7.60
CA LEU A 23 0.68 -7.41 -8.38
C LEU A 23 1.87 -6.47 -8.55
N GLU A 24 2.32 -6.24 -9.79
CA GLU A 24 3.40 -5.30 -10.04
C GLU A 24 3.09 -3.99 -9.29
N PRO A 25 4.05 -3.49 -8.48
CA PRO A 25 3.83 -2.27 -7.75
C PRO A 25 3.53 -1.17 -8.77
N PRO A 26 2.43 -0.43 -8.60
CA PRO A 26 2.06 0.57 -9.58
C PRO A 26 3.16 1.63 -9.61
N SER A 27 3.68 1.95 -10.80
CA SER A 27 4.87 2.79 -10.92
C SER A 27 4.51 4.26 -10.72
N ILE A 28 5.47 5.07 -10.22
CA ILE A 28 5.30 6.53 -10.13
C ILE A 28 4.99 7.12 -11.52
N GLN A 29 5.51 6.51 -12.58
CA GLN A 29 5.23 6.95 -13.95
C GLN A 29 3.77 6.72 -14.35
N ASP A 30 3.14 5.64 -13.89
CA ASP A 30 1.71 5.40 -14.13
C ASP A 30 0.83 6.42 -13.40
N MET A 31 1.26 6.86 -12.21
CA MET A 31 0.60 7.93 -11.45
C MET A 31 0.70 9.27 -12.20
N ILE A 32 1.90 9.64 -12.65
CA ILE A 32 2.13 10.85 -13.45
C ILE A 32 1.28 10.81 -14.73
N ALA A 33 1.27 9.68 -15.44
CA ALA A 33 0.47 9.52 -16.65
C ALA A 33 -1.05 9.66 -16.39
N CYS A 34 -1.55 9.25 -15.21
CA CYS A 34 -2.94 9.48 -14.83
C CYS A 34 -3.24 10.97 -14.60
N VAL A 35 -2.31 11.71 -13.99
CA VAL A 35 -2.44 13.16 -13.80
C VAL A 35 -2.40 13.89 -15.15
N ASP A 36 -1.46 13.52 -16.02
CA ASP A 36 -1.35 14.08 -17.38
C ASP A 36 -2.63 13.81 -18.19
N ALA A 37 -3.21 12.60 -18.08
CA ALA A 37 -4.45 12.24 -18.74
C ALA A 37 -5.66 13.02 -18.20
N MET A 38 -5.71 13.27 -16.89
CA MET A 38 -6.73 14.15 -16.29
C MET A 38 -6.60 15.59 -16.79
N GLU A 39 -5.37 16.13 -16.84
CA GLU A 39 -5.11 17.47 -17.35
C GLU A 39 -5.50 17.59 -18.83
N ALA A 40 -5.10 16.63 -19.67
CA ALA A 40 -5.44 16.58 -21.08
C ALA A 40 -6.96 16.48 -21.32
N ALA A 41 -7.71 15.81 -20.44
CA ALA A 41 -9.16 15.75 -20.51
C ALA A 41 -9.84 17.07 -20.09
N LEU A 42 -9.24 17.84 -19.17
CA LEU A 42 -9.81 19.10 -18.69
C LEU A 42 -9.48 20.31 -19.57
N ILE A 43 -8.28 20.37 -20.16
CA ILE A 43 -7.84 21.51 -21.00
C ILE A 43 -8.88 21.90 -22.06
N PRO A 44 -9.43 20.98 -22.88
CA PRO A 44 -10.41 21.31 -23.92
C PRO A 44 -11.73 21.88 -23.38
N CYS A 45 -12.08 21.57 -22.13
CA CYS A 45 -13.29 22.05 -21.47
C CYS A 45 -13.09 23.43 -20.83
N LEU A 46 -11.87 23.79 -20.46
CA LEU A 46 -11.54 25.05 -19.78
C LEU A 46 -11.21 26.19 -20.76
N THR A 47 -10.61 25.88 -21.92
CA THR A 47 -10.22 26.87 -22.94
C THR A 47 -11.39 27.50 -23.70
N LYS A 48 -12.64 27.17 -23.34
CA LYS A 48 -13.87 27.77 -23.91
C LYS A 48 -14.51 28.84 -23.04
N VAL A 49 -13.92 29.16 -21.89
CA VAL A 49 -14.35 30.34 -21.11
C VAL A 49 -13.77 31.57 -21.78
N ASP A 50 -14.61 32.25 -22.57
CA ASP A 50 -14.34 33.55 -23.16
C ASP A 50 -13.97 34.55 -22.04
N PRO A 51 -12.83 35.26 -22.08
CA PRO A 51 -12.44 36.24 -21.04
C PRO A 51 -13.49 37.34 -20.79
N GLY A 52 -14.46 37.50 -21.69
CA GLY A 52 -15.56 38.46 -21.55
C GLY A 52 -16.72 38.01 -20.65
N ALA A 53 -16.82 36.74 -20.24
CA ALA A 53 -17.97 36.23 -19.46
C ALA A 53 -17.91 36.56 -17.95
N LEU A 54 -16.80 37.14 -17.46
CA LEU A 54 -16.64 37.61 -16.08
C LEU A 54 -16.86 39.14 -15.95
N ALA A 55 -17.43 39.80 -16.96
CA ALA A 55 -17.83 41.19 -16.84
C ALA A 55 -18.95 41.31 -15.80
N VAL A 56 -18.58 41.76 -14.60
CA VAL A 56 -19.48 42.25 -13.56
C VAL A 56 -20.45 43.25 -14.21
N PRO A 57 -21.78 43.09 -14.08
CA PRO A 57 -22.71 44.06 -14.64
C PRO A 57 -22.56 45.37 -13.86
N ASP A 58 -21.96 46.38 -14.50
CA ASP A 58 -21.92 47.75 -13.97
C ASP A 58 -23.33 48.34 -14.11
N TYR A 59 -24.05 48.39 -12.98
CA TYR A 59 -25.40 48.96 -12.94
C TYR A 59 -25.26 50.48 -12.93
N LYS A 60 -25.31 51.12 -14.10
CA LYS A 60 -25.54 52.56 -14.16
C LYS A 60 -26.55 52.94 -15.23
N ALA A 61 -27.50 53.74 -14.76
CA ALA A 61 -28.82 53.98 -15.32
C ALA A 61 -28.88 55.02 -16.44
N SER A 62 -29.84 54.86 -17.36
CA SER A 62 -30.73 55.88 -17.97
C SER A 62 -31.31 55.32 -19.27
N SER A 63 -32.59 54.93 -19.31
CA SER A 63 -33.77 55.77 -19.60
C SER A 63 -33.93 56.15 -21.08
N MET A 64 -34.94 55.53 -21.69
CA MET A 64 -35.85 56.06 -22.72
C MET A 64 -35.25 56.90 -23.88
N ALA A 65 -35.20 56.29 -25.07
CA ALA A 65 -35.51 56.95 -26.33
C ALA A 65 -35.97 55.90 -27.36
N GLU A 66 -37.16 56.14 -27.93
CA GLU A 66 -37.79 55.40 -29.02
C GLU A 66 -37.11 55.66 -30.38
N GLN A 67 -37.41 54.77 -31.35
CA GLN A 67 -37.35 54.95 -32.83
C GLN A 67 -35.93 54.98 -33.46
N GLU A 68 -35.59 54.37 -34.61
CA GLU A 68 -36.31 53.68 -35.69
C GLU A 68 -35.45 52.52 -36.26
N ALA A 69 -36.08 51.61 -37.02
CA ALA A 69 -35.39 50.57 -37.79
C ALA A 69 -34.77 51.11 -39.09
N PRO A 70 -33.55 50.65 -39.47
CA PRO A 70 -33.18 50.51 -40.87
C PRO A 70 -32.95 49.04 -41.24
N THR A 71 -33.79 48.61 -42.19
CA THR A 71 -33.48 47.85 -43.40
C THR A 71 -32.41 46.76 -43.36
N ALA A 72 -32.88 45.54 -43.59
CA ALA A 72 -32.10 44.34 -43.84
C ALA A 72 -31.21 44.46 -45.09
N MET A 73 -29.98 44.91 -44.94
CA MET A 73 -28.84 44.57 -45.79
C MET A 73 -27.57 45.02 -45.08
N GLU A 74 -26.52 44.19 -45.11
CA GLU A 74 -25.18 44.42 -44.51
C GLU A 74 -24.96 43.97 -43.05
N LEU A 75 -25.43 42.78 -42.71
CA LEU A 75 -24.94 42.03 -41.53
C LEU A 75 -24.68 40.56 -41.87
N LYS A 76 -24.04 40.30 -43.02
CA LYS A 76 -23.70 38.94 -43.46
C LYS A 76 -22.20 38.62 -43.47
N ASP A 77 -21.32 39.60 -43.23
CA ASP A 77 -19.87 39.39 -43.36
C ASP A 77 -19.08 39.52 -42.06
N MET A 78 -19.71 39.36 -40.89
CA MET A 78 -18.96 39.31 -39.62
C MET A 78 -19.47 38.28 -38.61
N VAL A 79 -20.20 37.26 -39.07
CA VAL A 79 -20.61 36.12 -38.23
C VAL A 79 -20.52 34.84 -39.06
N ASN A 80 -19.30 34.31 -39.29
CA ASN A 80 -19.15 32.85 -39.35
C ASN A 80 -17.71 32.30 -39.23
N ASN A 81 -16.83 32.98 -38.48
CA ASN A 81 -15.60 32.34 -37.98
C ASN A 81 -15.76 31.87 -36.52
N CYS A 82 -17.00 31.68 -36.05
CA CYS A 82 -17.25 31.13 -34.72
C CYS A 82 -17.12 29.61 -34.78
N PRO A 83 -16.16 28.99 -34.05
CA PRO A 83 -16.08 27.54 -33.98
C PRO A 83 -17.41 26.99 -33.47
N PRO A 84 -17.92 25.87 -34.03
CA PRO A 84 -19.18 25.29 -33.56
C PRO A 84 -19.11 25.03 -32.05
N PRO A 85 -20.22 25.23 -31.31
CA PRO A 85 -20.28 24.88 -29.90
C PRO A 85 -19.84 23.42 -29.75
N PRO A 86 -19.06 23.08 -28.70
CA PRO A 86 -18.69 21.69 -28.47
C PRO A 86 -19.98 20.88 -28.43
N LEU A 87 -20.11 19.88 -29.31
CA LEU A 87 -21.20 18.92 -29.17
C LEU A 87 -21.11 18.35 -27.75
N GLU A 88 -22.26 18.21 -27.10
CA GLU A 88 -22.42 17.63 -25.76
C GLU A 88 -21.68 16.28 -25.62
N SER A 89 -21.61 15.51 -26.72
CA SER A 89 -20.85 14.26 -26.82
C SER A 89 -19.33 14.39 -26.64
N THR A 90 -18.75 15.57 -26.87
CA THR A 90 -17.31 15.85 -26.67
C THR A 90 -17.01 16.08 -25.19
N ILE A 91 -17.88 16.79 -24.49
CA ILE A 91 -17.76 17.03 -23.04
C ILE A 91 -17.96 15.73 -22.29
N GLU A 92 -18.95 14.93 -22.68
CA GLU A 92 -19.21 13.62 -22.08
C GLU A 92 -18.03 12.65 -22.26
N LYS A 93 -17.40 12.66 -23.43
CA LYS A 93 -16.18 11.87 -23.69
C LYS A 93 -15.04 12.28 -22.75
N HIS A 94 -14.75 13.58 -22.65
CA HIS A 94 -13.69 14.07 -21.76
C HIS A 94 -13.98 13.83 -20.29
N ALA A 95 -15.24 13.97 -19.86
CA ALA A 95 -15.66 13.62 -18.50
C ALA A 95 -15.41 12.14 -18.20
N LYS A 96 -15.69 11.25 -19.17
CA LYS A 96 -15.41 9.81 -19.02
C LYS A 96 -13.91 9.51 -18.91
N GLU A 97 -13.10 10.11 -19.77
CA GLU A 97 -11.63 9.97 -19.77
C GLU A 97 -11.03 10.46 -18.45
N PHE A 98 -11.47 11.63 -17.98
CA PHE A 98 -11.08 12.17 -16.68
C PHE A 98 -11.43 11.23 -15.53
N MET A 99 -12.67 10.74 -15.48
CA MET A 99 -13.12 9.84 -14.42
C MET A 99 -12.39 8.50 -14.43
N GLU A 100 -12.00 8.00 -15.60
CA GLU A 100 -11.21 6.77 -15.71
C GLU A 100 -9.78 6.96 -15.19
N ALA A 101 -9.13 8.06 -15.57
CA ALA A 101 -7.80 8.41 -15.08
C ALA A 101 -7.80 8.65 -13.56
N ALA A 102 -8.83 9.35 -13.04
CA ALA A 102 -9.00 9.57 -11.60
C ALA A 102 -9.19 8.25 -10.81
N LYS A 103 -9.94 7.28 -11.36
CA LYS A 103 -10.09 5.94 -10.74
C LYS A 103 -8.77 5.16 -10.71
N LYS A 104 -7.97 5.25 -11.77
CA LYS A 104 -6.65 4.62 -11.82
C LYS A 104 -5.72 5.25 -10.79
N LEU A 105 -5.73 6.57 -10.68
CA LEU A 105 -4.99 7.32 -9.65
C LEU A 105 -5.44 6.97 -8.22
N GLN A 106 -6.75 6.86 -7.99
CA GLN A 106 -7.28 6.42 -6.71
C GLN A 106 -6.80 5.00 -6.35
N LYS A 107 -6.80 4.09 -7.32
CA LYS A 107 -6.30 2.72 -7.13
C LYS A 107 -4.81 2.71 -6.75
N TYR A 108 -3.99 3.55 -7.38
CA TYR A 108 -2.57 3.74 -7.03
C TYR A 108 -2.41 4.09 -5.53
N PHE A 109 -3.15 5.08 -5.04
CA PHE A 109 -3.08 5.49 -3.63
C PHE A 109 -3.56 4.40 -2.66
N ILE A 110 -4.61 3.66 -3.01
CA ILE A 110 -5.08 2.53 -2.19
C ILE A 110 -4.02 1.44 -2.12
N SER A 111 -3.40 1.07 -3.25
CA SER A 111 -2.31 0.10 -3.28
C SER A 111 -1.14 0.55 -2.40
N LEU A 112 -0.75 1.83 -2.47
CA LEU A 112 0.32 2.37 -1.64
C LEU A 112 -0.01 2.31 -0.14
N GLN A 113 -1.26 2.57 0.25
CA GLN A 113 -1.72 2.44 1.64
C GLN A 113 -1.72 1.00 2.13
N VAL A 114 -2.09 0.04 1.28
CA VAL A 114 -2.04 -1.39 1.59
C VAL A 114 -0.60 -1.84 1.80
N ASP A 115 0.34 -1.37 0.97
CA ASP A 115 1.78 -1.66 1.13
C ASP A 115 2.33 -1.10 2.46
N HIS A 116 1.81 0.04 2.94
CA HIS A 116 2.15 0.60 4.26
C HIS A 116 1.49 -0.12 5.45
N HIS A 117 0.35 -0.81 5.24
CA HIS A 117 -0.34 -1.58 6.28
C HIS A 117 0.10 -3.04 6.37
N GLN A 118 0.79 -3.55 5.35
CA GLN A 118 1.44 -4.84 5.41
C GLN A 118 2.65 -4.75 6.36
N PRO A 119 2.77 -5.66 7.35
CA PRO A 119 3.94 -5.68 8.22
C PRO A 119 5.18 -5.85 7.34
N THR A 120 6.11 -4.92 7.48
CA THR A 120 7.34 -4.93 6.71
C THR A 120 8.10 -6.21 6.99
N LYS A 121 8.90 -6.67 6.02
CA LYS A 121 9.81 -7.81 6.23
C LYS A 121 10.64 -7.65 7.51
N ALA A 122 11.05 -6.42 7.85
CA ALA A 122 11.78 -6.13 9.08
C ALA A 122 10.95 -6.31 10.37
N GLU A 123 9.64 -6.09 10.35
CA GLU A 123 8.74 -6.35 11.48
C GLU A 123 8.46 -7.84 11.64
N ILE A 124 8.25 -8.55 10.52
CA ILE A 124 8.08 -10.01 10.52
C ILE A 124 9.33 -10.68 11.11
N LEU A 125 10.51 -10.32 10.60
CA LEU A 125 11.78 -10.87 11.08
C LEU A 125 12.03 -10.55 12.55
N ARG A 126 11.66 -9.35 13.03
CA ARG A 126 11.78 -9.01 14.46
C ARG A 126 10.95 -9.93 15.34
N LYS A 127 9.70 -10.19 14.95
CA LYS A 127 8.83 -11.11 15.70
C LYS A 127 9.36 -12.55 15.69
N GLU A 128 9.94 -12.97 14.57
CA GLU A 128 10.56 -14.30 14.44
C GLU A 128 11.81 -14.41 15.35
N ILE A 129 12.65 -13.38 15.38
CA ILE A 129 13.80 -13.29 16.30
C ILE A 129 13.31 -13.38 17.75
N ASP A 130 12.32 -12.58 18.15
CA ASP A 130 11.79 -12.60 19.52
C ASP A 130 11.30 -14.01 19.92
N THR A 131 10.64 -14.70 18.99
CA THR A 131 10.14 -16.08 19.21
C THR A 131 11.31 -17.05 19.38
N MET A 132 12.32 -16.98 18.50
CA MET A 132 13.50 -17.84 18.59
C MET A 132 14.31 -17.59 19.86
N GLU A 133 14.41 -16.35 20.33
CA GLU A 133 15.09 -16.00 21.57
C GLU A 133 14.41 -16.62 22.81
N GLU A 134 13.08 -16.65 22.85
CA GLU A 134 12.33 -17.34 23.91
C GLU A 134 12.54 -18.85 23.90
N GLU A 135 12.61 -19.46 22.71
CA GLU A 135 12.89 -20.89 22.55
C GLU A 135 14.30 -21.24 23.00
N LEU A 136 15.30 -20.44 22.63
CA LEU A 136 16.68 -20.60 23.08
C LEU A 136 16.76 -20.56 24.61
N LYS A 137 16.12 -19.57 25.24
CA LYS A 137 16.07 -19.48 26.70
C LYS A 137 15.49 -20.74 27.35
N LYS A 138 14.39 -21.27 26.83
CA LYS A 138 13.78 -22.52 27.33
C LYS A 138 14.72 -23.72 27.17
N LYS A 139 15.46 -23.79 26.05
CA LYS A 139 16.44 -24.86 25.80
C LYS A 139 17.63 -24.75 26.75
N ASP A 140 18.13 -23.54 27.03
CA ASP A 140 19.21 -23.32 28.00
C ASP A 140 18.81 -23.78 29.41
N GLU A 141 17.60 -23.41 29.87
CA GLU A 141 17.07 -23.87 31.17
C GLU A 141 16.98 -25.41 31.26
N LEU A 142 16.63 -26.06 30.16
CA LEU A 142 16.57 -27.53 30.07
C LEU A 142 17.97 -28.15 30.11
N ILE A 143 18.94 -27.55 29.43
CA ILE A 143 20.35 -27.98 29.48
C ILE A 143 20.87 -27.89 30.92
N GLU A 144 20.71 -26.75 31.59
CA GLU A 144 21.13 -26.58 32.99
C GLU A 144 20.49 -27.60 33.94
N LYS A 145 19.22 -27.94 33.71
CA LYS A 145 18.53 -28.99 34.49
C LYS A 145 19.15 -30.36 34.25
N ASN A 146 19.46 -30.70 33.00
CA ASN A 146 20.07 -31.97 32.64
C ASN A 146 21.51 -32.07 33.15
N GLU A 147 22.29 -30.99 33.10
CA GLU A 147 23.65 -30.93 33.64
C GLU A 147 23.66 -31.23 35.14
N ARG A 148 22.77 -30.61 35.92
CA ARG A 148 22.64 -30.90 37.36
C ARG A 148 22.30 -32.36 37.65
N LEU A 149 21.44 -32.99 36.86
CA LEU A 149 21.11 -34.40 37.01
C LEU A 149 22.32 -35.29 36.73
N ILE A 150 23.06 -35.01 35.66
CA ILE A 150 24.27 -35.75 35.30
C ILE A 150 25.34 -35.63 36.39
N GLU A 151 25.54 -34.42 36.93
CA GLU A 151 26.47 -34.21 38.05
C GLU A 151 26.05 -34.96 39.30
N GLY A 152 24.76 -34.92 39.65
CA GLY A 152 24.21 -35.71 40.75
C GLY A 152 24.46 -37.21 40.58
N TRP A 153 24.22 -37.76 39.39
CA TRP A 153 24.48 -39.18 39.11
C TRP A 153 25.97 -39.52 39.16
N LYS A 154 26.85 -38.64 38.66
CA LYS A 154 28.30 -38.83 38.77
C LYS A 154 28.74 -38.90 40.22
N MET A 155 28.21 -38.01 41.08
CA MET A 155 28.53 -37.99 42.50
C MET A 155 28.02 -39.24 43.23
N GLU A 156 26.78 -39.66 42.96
CA GLU A 156 26.20 -40.87 43.55
C GLU A 156 27.00 -42.12 43.18
N LEU A 157 27.35 -42.28 41.90
CA LEU A 157 28.17 -43.41 41.44
C LEU A 157 29.56 -43.41 42.07
N LYS A 158 30.17 -42.24 42.22
CA LYS A 158 31.46 -42.10 42.89
C LYS A 158 31.38 -42.49 44.37
N ASN A 159 30.38 -41.99 45.09
CA ASN A 159 30.18 -42.31 46.51
C ASN A 159 29.98 -43.81 46.72
N ARG A 160 29.12 -44.44 45.88
CA ARG A 160 28.90 -45.89 45.91
C ARG A 160 30.19 -46.67 45.63
N LEU A 161 31.01 -46.23 44.68
CA LEU A 161 32.30 -46.86 44.39
C LEU A 161 33.27 -46.76 45.58
N GLU A 162 33.35 -45.59 46.21
CA GLU A 162 34.20 -45.36 47.39
C GLU A 162 33.76 -46.23 48.57
N GLU A 163 32.46 -46.33 48.82
CA GLU A 163 31.89 -47.18 49.87
C GLU A 163 32.21 -48.67 49.65
N GLN A 164 31.99 -49.18 48.42
CA GLN A 164 32.32 -50.57 48.08
C GLN A 164 33.82 -50.85 48.22
N ASN A 165 34.68 -49.91 47.84
CA ASN A 165 36.13 -50.06 47.99
C ASN A 165 36.58 -50.04 49.46
N ALA A 166 35.91 -49.26 50.31
CA ALA A 166 36.14 -49.26 51.76
C ALA A 166 35.72 -50.58 52.41
N GLU A 167 34.60 -51.16 51.96
CA GLU A 167 34.14 -52.48 52.41
C GLU A 167 35.13 -53.59 52.02
N LEU A 168 35.58 -53.59 50.75
CA LEU A 168 36.59 -54.54 50.25
C LEU A 168 37.91 -54.50 51.01
N LYS A 169 38.30 -53.35 51.58
CA LYS A 169 39.52 -53.23 52.41
C LYS A 169 39.35 -53.76 53.83
N ARG A 170 38.12 -53.97 54.29
CA ARG A 170 37.83 -54.47 55.65
C ARG A 170 37.79 -56.00 55.73
N VAL A 171 37.54 -56.68 54.61
CA VAL A 171 37.52 -58.15 54.48
C VAL A 171 38.90 -58.66 54.10
#